data_AF-A0A7I8VL76-F1
#
_entry.id   AF-A0A7I8VL76-F1
#
_cell.length_a   1.000
_cell.length_b   1.000
_cell.length_c   1.000
_cell.angle_alpha   90.00
_cell.angle_beta   90.00
_cell.angle_gamma   90.00
#
_symmetry.space_group_name_H-M   'P 1'
#
loop_
_entity.id
_entity.type
_entity.pdbx_description
1 polymer ?
#
loop_
_entity_poly.entity_id
_entity_poly.type
_entity_poly.pdbx_seq_one_letter_code
_entity_poly.pdbx_strand_id
1 'polypeptide(L)'
;MGISADPNATIKLRQAFDEDEVIEKVSTRSIQKIRKEKGHVVKELEEQANVPDKGVFRLPDNEIDFCTHMLDKHGDDYKAMAMDKKNYYQDTPKQIRKKILKFKSIPEHYNTYLESRKKTVN
;
A
#
# COMPACT_ATOMS: atom_id res chain seq x y z
N MET A 1 -13.35 73.25 -23.63
CA MET A 1 -12.79 71.98 -23.12
C MET A 1 -13.86 71.29 -22.30
N GLY A 2 -14.52 70.28 -22.87
CA GLY A 2 -15.70 69.62 -22.30
C GLY A 2 -15.29 68.48 -21.36
N ILE A 3 -15.07 68.83 -20.10
CA ILE A 3 -14.94 67.87 -19.00
C ILE A 3 -16.35 67.50 -18.55
N SER A 4 -16.68 66.20 -18.62
CA SER A 4 -17.96 65.70 -18.13
C SER A 4 -18.01 65.81 -16.61
N ALA A 5 -19.14 66.30 -16.08
CA ALA A 5 -19.34 66.43 -14.64
C ALA A 5 -19.46 65.06 -13.94
N ASP A 6 -19.87 64.01 -14.65
CA ASP A 6 -19.87 62.63 -14.14
C ASP A 6 -19.49 61.63 -15.26
N PRO A 7 -18.26 61.08 -15.22
CA PRO A 7 -17.80 60.13 -16.23
C PRO A 7 -18.58 58.81 -16.23
N ASN A 8 -19.15 58.38 -15.10
CA ASN A 8 -19.89 57.11 -15.02
C ASN A 8 -21.24 57.16 -15.74
N ALA A 9 -21.92 58.32 -15.74
CA ALA A 9 -23.14 58.52 -16.50
C ALA A 9 -22.89 58.66 -18.01
N THR A 10 -21.70 59.14 -18.38
CA THR A 10 -21.35 59.46 -19.78
C THR A 10 -20.93 58.21 -20.54
N ILE A 11 -20.29 57.25 -19.87
CA ILE A 11 -19.85 55.99 -20.45
C ILE A 11 -20.92 54.93 -20.18
N LYS A 12 -21.73 54.61 -21.21
CA LYS A 12 -22.65 53.46 -21.14
C LYS A 12 -21.83 52.17 -21.13
N LEU A 13 -21.55 51.65 -19.94
CA LEU A 13 -21.01 50.30 -19.78
C LEU A 13 -22.01 49.32 -20.37
N ARG A 14 -21.54 48.42 -21.24
CA ARG A 14 -22.33 47.29 -21.74
C ARG A 14 -22.82 46.54 -20.50
N GLN A 15 -24.15 46.34 -20.38
CA GLN A 15 -24.72 45.58 -19.27
C GLN A 15 -23.92 44.31 -19.11
N ALA A 16 -23.45 44.05 -17.88
CA ALA A 16 -22.66 42.88 -17.57
C ALA A 16 -23.36 41.67 -18.16
N PHE A 17 -22.69 40.95 -19.06
CA PHE A 17 -23.13 39.60 -19.36
C PHE A 17 -23.03 38.87 -18.03
N ASP A 18 -24.13 38.30 -17.55
CA ASP A 18 -24.14 37.49 -16.35
C ASP A 18 -23.18 36.32 -16.58
N GLU A 19 -21.94 36.45 -16.09
CA GLU A 19 -20.88 35.47 -16.32
C GLU A 19 -21.31 34.11 -15.77
N ASP A 20 -22.08 34.10 -14.68
CA ASP A 20 -22.66 32.91 -14.06
C ASP A 20 -23.57 32.12 -15.03
N GLU A 21 -24.37 32.81 -15.84
CA GLU A 21 -25.31 32.18 -16.77
C GLU A 21 -24.58 31.60 -18.01
N VAL A 22 -23.51 32.26 -18.44
CA VAL A 22 -22.64 31.78 -19.53
C VAL A 22 -21.80 30.59 -19.06
N ILE A 23 -21.26 30.65 -17.84
CA ILE A 23 -20.49 29.57 -17.22
C ILE A 23 -21.36 28.32 -17.03
N GLU A 24 -22.61 28.44 -16.56
CA GLU A 24 -23.53 27.30 -16.45
C GLU A 24 -23.88 26.67 -17.79
N LYS A 25 -24.17 27.47 -18.83
CA LYS A 25 -24.53 26.97 -20.16
C LYS A 25 -23.35 26.33 -20.90
N VAL A 26 -22.12 26.83 -20.69
CA VAL A 26 -20.88 26.24 -21.23
C VAL A 26 -20.48 24.98 -20.47
N SER A 27 -20.62 24.98 -19.15
CA SER A 27 -20.38 23.83 -18.26
C SER A 27 -21.32 22.67 -18.61
N THR A 28 -22.63 22.90 -18.68
CA THR A 28 -23.61 21.82 -18.94
C THR A 28 -23.47 21.17 -20.32
N ARG A 29 -23.20 21.94 -21.39
CA ARG A 29 -23.01 21.40 -22.75
C ARG A 29 -21.68 20.67 -22.93
N SER A 30 -20.61 21.13 -22.30
CA SER A 30 -19.30 20.46 -22.35
C SER A 30 -19.31 19.17 -21.52
N ILE A 31 -19.91 19.19 -20.33
CA ILE A 31 -20.03 18.03 -19.43
C ILE A 31 -20.84 16.88 -20.07
N GLN A 32 -21.92 17.18 -20.80
CA GLN A 32 -22.74 16.14 -21.44
C GLN A 32 -22.00 15.40 -22.57
N LYS A 33 -21.08 16.08 -23.26
CA LYS A 33 -20.31 15.50 -24.37
C LYS A 33 -19.10 14.69 -23.90
N ILE A 34 -18.49 15.07 -22.77
CA ILE A 34 -17.33 14.39 -22.16
C ILE A 34 -17.70 13.01 -21.58
N ARG A 35 -18.96 12.80 -21.17
CA ARG A 35 -19.40 11.59 -20.45
C ARG A 35 -19.56 10.31 -21.29
N LYS A 36 -19.42 10.37 -22.61
CA LYS A 36 -19.68 9.20 -23.49
C LYS A 36 -18.44 8.44 -23.97
N GLU A 37 -17.25 8.75 -23.49
CA GLU A 37 -16.03 8.14 -24.02
C GLU A 37 -15.43 7.14 -23.02
N LYS A 38 -15.69 5.85 -23.29
CA LYS A 38 -14.93 4.67 -22.83
C LYS A 38 -15.16 4.13 -21.40
N GLY A 39 -16.42 4.03 -20.96
CA GLY A 39 -16.76 3.27 -19.75
C GLY A 39 -16.32 1.78 -19.78
N HIS A 40 -16.14 1.21 -20.98
CA HIS A 40 -15.58 -0.13 -21.16
C HIS A 40 -14.10 -0.20 -20.78
N VAL A 41 -13.29 0.78 -21.21
CA VAL A 41 -11.85 0.83 -20.89
C VAL A 41 -11.65 1.07 -19.39
N VAL A 42 -12.50 1.89 -18.77
CA VAL A 42 -12.46 2.09 -17.31
C VAL A 42 -12.73 0.77 -16.58
N LYS A 43 -13.77 0.02 -16.98
CA LYS A 43 -14.07 -1.30 -16.40
C LYS A 43 -12.94 -2.30 -16.58
N GLU A 44 -12.34 -2.37 -17.78
CA GLU A 44 -11.21 -3.26 -18.04
C GLU A 44 -9.99 -2.90 -17.18
N LEU A 45 -9.70 -1.61 -17.00
CA LEU A 45 -8.61 -1.15 -16.14
C LEU A 45 -8.88 -1.44 -14.66
N GLU A 46 -10.13 -1.26 -14.21
CA GLU A 46 -10.55 -1.63 -12.84
C GLU A 46 -10.44 -3.13 -12.60
N GLU A 47 -10.87 -3.95 -13.56
CA GLU A 47 -10.76 -5.42 -13.49
C GLU A 47 -9.30 -5.87 -13.43
N GLN A 48 -8.43 -5.30 -14.28
CA GLN A 48 -7.00 -5.59 -14.27
C GLN A 48 -6.33 -5.15 -12.95
N ALA A 49 -6.69 -3.97 -12.43
CA ALA A 49 -6.14 -3.46 -11.18
C ALA A 49 -6.62 -4.24 -9.94
N ASN A 50 -7.82 -4.84 -10.01
CA ASN A 50 -8.39 -5.62 -8.92
C ASN A 50 -7.92 -7.08 -8.91
N VAL A 51 -7.11 -7.51 -9.90
CA VAL A 51 -6.47 -8.84 -9.86
C VAL A 51 -5.53 -8.90 -8.65
N PRO A 52 -5.72 -9.84 -7.70
CA PRO A 52 -4.86 -9.93 -6.53
C PRO A 52 -3.47 -10.45 -6.92
N ASP A 53 -2.45 -9.64 -6.67
CA ASP A 53 -1.06 -10.08 -6.81
C ASP A 53 -0.75 -11.16 -5.77
N LYS A 54 -0.34 -12.34 -6.25
CA LYS A 54 0.14 -13.43 -5.39
C LYS A 54 1.59 -13.17 -4.98
N GLY A 55 1.79 -12.17 -4.13
CA GLY A 55 3.08 -11.93 -3.49
C GLY A 55 3.49 -13.13 -2.64
N VAL A 56 4.39 -13.96 -3.14
CA VAL A 56 5.02 -15.03 -2.33
C VAL A 56 6.06 -14.41 -1.41
N PHE A 57 5.66 -14.11 -0.18
CA PHE A 57 6.58 -13.64 0.84
C PHE A 57 7.51 -14.77 1.28
N ARG A 58 8.82 -14.53 1.22
CA ARG A 58 9.85 -15.44 1.75
C ARG A 58 10.66 -14.76 2.84
N LEU A 59 11.00 -15.53 3.88
CA LEU A 59 11.99 -15.10 4.86
C LEU A 59 13.40 -15.11 4.24
N PRO A 60 14.28 -14.18 4.64
CA PRO A 60 15.69 -14.23 4.27
C PRO A 60 16.41 -15.37 4.99
N ASP A 61 17.45 -15.91 4.35
CA ASP A 61 18.20 -17.09 4.83
C ASP A 61 18.76 -16.90 6.26
N ASN A 62 19.27 -15.71 6.57
CA ASN A 62 19.77 -15.38 7.91
C ASN A 62 18.69 -15.51 9.00
N GLU A 63 17.44 -15.14 8.71
CA GLU A 63 16.34 -15.29 9.68
C GLU A 63 15.92 -16.75 9.82
N ILE A 64 16.01 -17.54 8.75
CA ILE A 64 15.77 -18.98 8.77
C ILE A 64 16.79 -19.67 9.67
N ASP A 65 18.08 -19.43 9.43
CA ASP A 65 19.18 -19.98 10.22
C ASP A 65 19.13 -19.58 11.70
N PHE A 66 18.68 -18.35 11.97
CA PHE A 66 18.42 -17.91 13.34
C PHE A 66 17.27 -18.69 13.97
N CYS A 67 16.13 -18.81 13.28
CA CYS A 67 14.95 -19.50 13.82
C CYS A 67 15.20 -21.00 14.03
N THR A 68 15.86 -21.68 13.08
CA THR A 68 16.21 -23.09 13.20
C THR A 68 17.13 -23.33 14.39
N HIS A 69 18.19 -22.52 14.54
CA HIS A 69 19.10 -22.62 15.67
C HIS A 69 18.41 -22.42 17.02
N MET A 70 17.52 -21.43 17.12
CA MET A 70 16.81 -21.14 18.37
C MET A 70 15.84 -22.27 18.73
N LEU A 71 15.13 -22.82 17.75
CA LEU A 71 14.23 -23.95 17.94
C LEU A 71 14.98 -25.22 18.36
N ASP A 72 16.14 -25.49 17.75
CA ASP A 72 16.93 -26.69 18.05
C ASP A 72 17.54 -26.64 19.45
N LYS A 73 17.98 -25.47 19.90
CA LYS A 73 18.69 -25.31 21.18
C LYS A 73 17.75 -25.07 22.36
N HIS A 74 16.73 -24.25 22.18
CA HIS A 74 15.88 -23.73 23.26
C HIS A 74 14.41 -24.14 23.15
N GLY A 75 13.98 -24.75 22.03
CA GLY A 75 12.60 -25.21 21.86
C GLY A 75 11.59 -24.06 21.89
N ASP A 76 10.75 -24.00 22.94
CA ASP A 76 9.75 -22.95 23.14
C ASP A 76 10.12 -21.94 24.25
N ASP A 77 11.34 -22.02 24.80
CA ASP A 77 11.81 -21.13 25.87
C ASP A 77 12.34 -19.79 25.33
N TYR A 78 11.43 -18.87 24.97
CA TYR A 78 11.79 -17.58 24.38
C TYR A 78 12.64 -16.67 25.29
N LYS A 79 12.60 -16.86 26.61
CA LYS A 79 13.47 -16.12 27.55
C LYS A 79 14.93 -16.57 27.41
N ALA A 80 15.17 -17.87 27.24
CA ALA A 80 16.50 -18.41 27.02
C ALA A 80 17.05 -18.01 25.65
N MET A 81 16.20 -17.96 24.62
CA MET A 81 16.58 -17.47 23.28
C MET A 81 17.06 -16.02 23.29
N ALA A 82 16.44 -15.16 24.10
CA ALA A 82 16.87 -13.76 24.20
C ALA A 82 18.26 -13.60 24.81
N MET A 83 18.66 -14.54 25.68
CA MET A 83 19.99 -14.58 26.31
C MET A 83 21.04 -15.32 25.46
N ASP A 84 20.64 -15.89 24.32
CA ASP A 84 21.56 -16.65 23.47
C ASP A 84 22.59 -15.75 22.77
N LYS A 85 23.82 -16.23 22.65
CA LYS A 85 24.91 -15.49 21.99
C LYS A 85 24.64 -15.19 20.51
N LYS A 86 23.84 -16.00 19.82
CA LYS A 86 23.45 -15.74 18.42
C LYS A 86 22.40 -14.63 18.29
N ASN A 87 21.78 -14.18 19.39
CA ASN A 87 20.90 -13.01 19.39
C ASN A 87 21.70 -11.70 19.33
N TYR A 88 22.45 -11.50 18.24
CA TYR A 88 23.35 -10.35 18.09
C TYR A 88 22.63 -9.00 18.17
N TYR A 89 21.41 -8.94 17.61
CA TYR A 89 20.58 -7.74 17.61
C TYR A 89 19.77 -7.55 18.89
N GLN A 90 19.97 -8.42 19.89
CA GLN A 90 19.32 -8.32 21.21
C GLN A 90 17.78 -8.27 21.10
N ASP A 91 17.23 -9.10 20.22
CA ASP A 91 15.78 -9.21 20.08
C ASP A 91 15.14 -9.61 21.41
N THR A 92 14.05 -8.93 21.75
CA THR A 92 13.24 -9.27 22.92
C THR A 92 12.57 -10.64 22.74
N PRO A 93 12.23 -11.36 23.83
CA PRO A 93 11.52 -12.64 23.74
C PRO A 93 10.25 -12.58 22.88
N LYS A 94 9.53 -11.44 22.91
CA LYS A 94 8.32 -11.21 22.11
C LYS A 94 8.62 -11.07 20.61
N GLN A 95 9.74 -10.42 20.25
CA GLN A 95 10.18 -10.32 18.86
C GLN A 95 10.63 -11.67 18.32
N ILE A 96 11.42 -12.42 19.10
CA ILE A 96 11.86 -13.79 18.74
C ILE A 96 10.64 -14.69 18.53
N ARG A 97 9.66 -14.65 19.43
CA ARG A 97 8.40 -15.38 19.27
C ARG A 97 7.68 -15.01 17.97
N LYS A 98 7.61 -13.72 17.62
CA LYS A 98 7.01 -13.28 16.35
C LYS A 98 7.77 -13.80 15.14
N LYS A 99 9.11 -13.80 15.17
CA LYS A 99 9.95 -14.34 14.09
C LYS A 99 9.71 -15.85 13.91
N ILE A 100 9.70 -16.60 15.01
CA ILE A 100 9.42 -18.05 14.99
C ILE A 100 7.99 -18.34 14.49
N LEU A 101 6.99 -17.55 14.90
CA LEU A 101 5.62 -17.70 14.40
C LEU A 101 5.54 -17.45 12.89
N LYS A 102 6.21 -16.41 12.37
CA LYS A 102 6.32 -16.16 10.93
C LYS A 102 7.00 -17.33 10.21
N PHE A 103 8.10 -17.82 10.77
CA PHE A 103 8.81 -18.98 10.23
C PHE A 103 7.90 -20.22 10.14
N LYS A 104 7.16 -20.54 11.22
CA LYS A 104 6.18 -21.65 11.23
C LYS A 104 5.01 -21.42 10.24
N SER A 105 4.67 -20.17 9.95
CA SER A 105 3.56 -19.85 9.03
C SER A 105 3.89 -20.09 7.56
N ILE A 106 5.19 -20.17 7.20
CA ILE A 106 5.64 -20.42 5.83
C ILE A 106 5.97 -21.92 5.68
N PRO A 107 5.13 -22.70 4.97
CA PRO A 107 5.30 -24.15 4.90
C PRO A 107 6.60 -24.57 4.23
N GLU A 108 7.07 -23.83 3.23
CA GLU A 108 8.31 -24.15 2.51
C GLU A 108 9.53 -24.22 3.43
N HIS A 109 9.63 -23.27 4.37
CA HIS A 109 10.76 -23.18 5.30
C HIS A 109 10.58 -24.12 6.49
N TYR A 110 9.35 -24.27 6.98
CA TYR A 110 9.09 -25.15 8.12
C TYR A 110 9.21 -26.63 7.75
N ASN A 111 8.76 -27.02 6.55
CA ASN A 111 8.84 -28.41 6.09
C ASN A 111 10.30 -28.85 5.90
N THR A 112 11.14 -28.00 5.31
CA THR A 112 12.58 -28.30 5.15
C THR A 112 13.26 -28.49 6.50
N TYR A 113 12.91 -27.68 7.50
CA TYR A 113 13.36 -27.86 8.88
C TYR A 113 12.86 -29.17 9.51
N LEU A 114 11.60 -29.56 9.29
CA LEU A 114 11.08 -30.83 9.81
C LEU A 114 11.75 -32.05 9.15
N GLU A 115 12.07 -31.97 7.86
CA GLU A 115 12.78 -33.02 7.13
C GLU A 115 14.22 -33.18 7.62
N SER A 116 14.94 -32.07 7.87
CA SER A 116 16.30 -32.13 8.40
C SER A 116 16.34 -32.80 9.78
N ARG A 117 15.35 -32.52 10.63
CA ARG A 117 15.24 -33.13 11.96
C ARG A 117 14.82 -34.60 11.94
N LYS A 118 14.05 -35.05 10.94
CA LYS A 118 13.74 -36.48 10.79
C LYS A 118 14.96 -37.30 10.38
N LYS A 119 15.87 -36.73 9.58
CA LYS A 119 17.09 -37.41 9.11
C LYS A 119 18.10 -37.65 10.23
N THR A 120 18.14 -36.83 11.26
CA THR A 120 19.13 -36.94 12.36
C THR A 120 18.77 -37.99 13.42
N VAL A 121 17.56 -38.57 13.37
CA VAL A 121 17.06 -39.54 14.38
C VAL A 121 17.16 -40.99 13.89
N ASN A 122 17.63 -41.22 12.65
CA ASN A 122 17.99 -42.54 12.12
C ASN A 122 19.51 -42.75 12.15
#